data_AF-A0A1D6QTY8-F1
#
_entry.id   AF-A0A1D6QTY8-F1
#
_cell.length_a   1.000
_cell.length_b   1.000
_cell.length_c   1.000
_cell.angle_alpha   90.00
_cell.angle_beta   90.00
_cell.angle_gamma   90.00
#
_symmetry.space_group_name_H-M   'P 1'
#
loop_
_entity.id
_entity.type
_entity.pdbx_description
1 polymer ?
#
loop_
_entity_poly.entity_id
_entity_poly.type
_entity_poly.pdbx_seq_one_letter_code
_entity_poly.pdbx_strand_id
1 'polypeptide(L)'
;MGSEACESNRSQEVISSVLVDLSDCLTCGETCSLGIELCRLVIILLAYIASSGKLGYEVLLVPVSARGASFLEMIMEVLASQMQYETRELLKERCLVMREALILLNRLASHANYSKPTLEVLTRSKLCATWTIDVANRLPHTWMANDLAELAQKFRSRVYAFIEEKPLTSDGTNLGASNKR
;
A
#
# COMPACT_ATOMS: atom_id res chain seq x y z
N MET A 1 26.64 29.81 -10.48
CA MET A 1 25.53 29.30 -9.63
C MET A 1 24.25 28.95 -10.42
N GLY A 2 24.26 28.84 -11.76
CA GLY A 2 23.05 28.48 -12.55
C GLY A 2 23.03 27.06 -13.14
N SER A 3 24.11 26.29 -13.02
CA SER A 3 24.24 24.94 -13.61
C SER A 3 23.63 23.86 -12.71
N GLU A 4 23.85 23.93 -11.40
CA GLU A 4 23.39 22.92 -10.43
C GLU A 4 21.85 22.85 -10.31
N ALA A 5 21.16 24.00 -10.41
CA ALA A 5 19.69 24.05 -10.37
C ALA A 5 19.04 23.40 -11.61
N CYS A 6 19.68 23.52 -12.78
CA CYS A 6 19.18 22.95 -14.03
C CYS A 6 19.35 21.42 -14.06
N GLU A 7 20.50 20.92 -13.58
CA GLU A 7 20.77 19.48 -13.46
C GLU A 7 19.89 18.80 -12.40
N SER A 8 19.62 19.48 -11.29
CA SER A 8 18.70 19.00 -10.24
C SER A 8 17.28 18.83 -10.78
N ASN A 9 16.77 19.80 -11.56
CA ASN A 9 15.43 19.71 -12.14
C ASN A 9 15.31 18.54 -13.13
N ARG A 10 16.30 18.39 -14.03
CA ARG A 10 16.32 17.27 -14.98
C ARG A 10 16.39 15.92 -14.28
N SER A 11 17.19 15.80 -13.23
CA SER A 11 17.31 14.56 -12.45
C SER A 11 16.00 14.21 -11.75
N GLN A 12 15.29 15.21 -11.24
CA GLN A 12 13.99 15.04 -10.59
C GLN A 12 12.90 14.60 -11.58
N GLU A 13 12.89 15.16 -12.79
CA GLU A 13 11.99 14.74 -13.88
C GLU A 13 12.22 13.28 -14.28
N VAL A 14 13.49 12.87 -14.42
CA VAL A 14 13.84 11.47 -14.74
C VAL A 14 13.38 10.53 -13.62
N ILE A 15 13.63 10.88 -12.36
CA ILE A 15 13.17 10.08 -11.21
C ILE A 15 11.64 9.98 -11.22
N SER A 16 10.94 11.09 -11.44
CA SER A 16 9.47 11.09 -11.50
C SER A 16 8.96 10.18 -12.61
N SER A 17 9.58 10.21 -13.80
CA SER A 17 9.22 9.32 -14.91
C SER A 17 9.40 7.85 -14.52
N VAL A 18 10.54 7.50 -13.89
CA VAL A 18 10.78 6.13 -13.43
C VAL A 18 9.75 5.68 -12.40
N LEU A 19 9.36 6.56 -11.47
CA LEU A 19 8.33 6.23 -10.49
C LEU A 19 6.95 6.01 -11.14
N VAL A 20 6.61 6.80 -12.16
CA VAL A 20 5.38 6.59 -12.95
C VAL A 20 5.42 5.24 -13.66
N ASP A 21 6.52 4.91 -14.35
CA ASP A 21 6.69 3.63 -15.06
C ASP A 21 6.60 2.43 -14.09
N LEU A 22 7.18 2.56 -12.89
CA LEU A 22 7.04 1.56 -11.83
C LEU A 22 5.60 1.42 -11.33
N SER A 23 4.84 2.51 -11.30
CA SER A 23 3.43 2.47 -10.90
C SER A 23 2.56 1.75 -11.92
N ASP A 24 2.82 1.94 -13.22
CA ASP A 24 2.11 1.26 -14.30
C ASP A 24 2.34 -0.27 -14.23
N CYS A 25 3.54 -0.69 -13.85
CA CYS A 25 3.86 -2.10 -13.63
C CYS A 25 3.00 -2.76 -12.55
N LEU A 26 2.56 -2.02 -11.52
CA LEU A 26 1.67 -2.54 -10.47
C LEU A 26 0.23 -2.70 -10.95
N THR A 27 -0.18 -1.95 -11.98
CA THR A 27 -1.54 -2.04 -12.56
C THR A 27 -1.67 -3.12 -13.64
N CYS A 28 -0.56 -3.60 -14.20
CA CYS A 28 -0.52 -4.58 -15.29
C CYS A 28 -0.71 -6.06 -14.86
N GLY A 29 -0.72 -6.37 -13.56
CA GLY A 29 -0.31 -7.69 -13.05
C GLY A 29 -1.38 -8.75 -12.78
N GLU A 30 -2.62 -8.62 -13.26
CA GLU A 30 -3.70 -9.47 -12.72
C GLU A 30 -3.88 -10.82 -13.44
N THR A 31 -3.43 -10.94 -14.70
CA THR A 31 -3.92 -12.03 -15.58
C THR A 31 -2.86 -12.95 -16.17
N CYS A 32 -1.56 -12.63 -16.10
CA CYS A 32 -0.50 -13.48 -16.65
C CYS A 32 0.71 -13.63 -15.71
N SER A 33 1.42 -14.75 -15.81
CA SER A 33 2.58 -15.07 -14.94
C SER A 33 3.65 -13.98 -14.97
N LEU A 34 3.99 -13.46 -16.16
CA LEU A 34 4.97 -12.38 -16.31
C LEU A 34 4.53 -11.07 -15.63
N GLY A 35 3.24 -10.72 -15.73
CA GLY A 35 2.69 -9.53 -15.08
C GLY A 35 2.73 -9.62 -13.56
N ILE A 36 2.36 -10.79 -13.00
CA ILE A 36 2.43 -11.04 -11.55
C ILE A 36 3.89 -10.98 -11.06
N GLU A 37 4.81 -11.56 -11.81
CA GLU A 37 6.23 -11.55 -11.48
C GLU A 37 6.82 -10.13 -11.55
N LEU A 38 6.44 -9.33 -12.55
CA LEU A 38 6.83 -7.93 -12.64
C LEU A 38 6.32 -7.13 -11.44
N CYS A 39 5.05 -7.29 -11.07
CA CYS A 39 4.49 -6.69 -9.85
C CYS A 39 5.31 -7.06 -8.61
N ARG A 40 5.65 -8.34 -8.45
CA ARG A 40 6.47 -8.83 -7.34
C ARG A 40 7.84 -8.15 -7.30
N LEU A 41 8.53 -8.04 -8.42
CA LEU A 41 9.84 -7.39 -8.50
C LEU A 41 9.78 -5.91 -8.18
N VAL A 42 8.73 -5.20 -8.63
CA VAL A 42 8.50 -3.79 -8.28
C VAL A 42 8.25 -3.64 -6.77
N ILE A 43 7.45 -4.51 -6.16
CA ILE A 43 7.22 -4.49 -4.70
C ILE A 43 8.53 -4.70 -3.93
N ILE A 44 9.39 -5.63 -4.38
CA ILE A 44 10.72 -5.84 -3.77
C ILE A 44 11.59 -4.59 -3.92
N LEU A 45 11.60 -3.97 -5.10
CA LEU A 45 12.35 -2.74 -5.33
C LEU A 45 11.85 -1.60 -4.43
N LEU A 46 10.53 -1.42 -4.31
CA LEU A 46 9.93 -0.43 -3.41
C LEU A 46 10.26 -0.73 -1.94
N ALA A 47 10.30 -2.00 -1.55
CA ALA A 47 10.76 -2.39 -0.23
C ALA A 47 12.23 -2.03 -0.01
N TYR A 48 13.08 -2.22 -1.01
CA TYR A 48 14.47 -1.78 -0.95
C TYR A 48 14.56 -0.26 -0.81
N ILE A 49 13.85 0.51 -1.65
CA ILE A 49 13.80 1.99 -1.60
C ILE A 49 13.35 2.47 -0.22
N ALA A 50 12.27 1.91 0.34
CA ALA A 50 11.78 2.26 1.67
C ALA A 50 12.78 1.95 2.81
N SER A 51 13.77 1.09 2.56
CA SER A 51 14.82 0.76 3.53
C SER A 51 15.93 1.81 3.58
N SER A 52 16.02 2.69 2.59
CA SER A 52 17.05 3.73 2.47
C SER A 52 16.84 4.93 3.42
N GLY A 53 15.93 4.80 4.39
CA GLY A 53 15.61 5.84 5.36
C GLY A 53 14.38 6.68 4.99
N LYS A 54 14.25 7.86 5.59
CA LYS A 54 13.03 8.68 5.54
C LYS A 54 12.62 9.06 4.12
N LEU A 55 13.55 9.55 3.30
CA LEU A 55 13.25 9.96 1.92
C LEU A 55 12.79 8.78 1.06
N GLY A 56 13.40 7.61 1.24
CA GLY A 56 12.99 6.39 0.55
C GLY A 56 11.60 5.91 0.97
N TYR A 57 11.25 6.04 2.26
CA TYR A 57 9.90 5.78 2.73
C TYR A 57 8.88 6.77 2.16
N GLU A 58 9.22 8.06 2.09
CA GLU A 58 8.33 9.10 1.55
C GLU A 58 7.94 8.85 0.09
N VAL A 59 8.82 8.23 -0.71
CA VAL A 59 8.49 7.79 -2.08
C VAL A 59 7.23 6.93 -2.11
N LEU A 60 6.98 6.09 -1.11
CA LEU A 60 5.83 5.19 -1.08
C LEU A 60 4.51 5.93 -0.76
N LEU A 61 4.58 7.12 -0.16
CA LEU A 61 3.42 7.90 0.27
C LEU A 61 2.97 8.91 -0.78
N VAL A 62 3.88 9.35 -1.64
CA VAL A 62 3.61 10.39 -2.64
C VAL A 62 2.67 9.84 -3.73
N PRO A 63 1.63 10.58 -4.14
CA PRO A 63 0.82 10.24 -5.30
C PRO A 63 1.69 10.13 -6.56
N VAL A 64 1.58 9.01 -7.28
CA VAL A 64 2.44 8.74 -8.44
C VAL A 64 1.64 8.34 -9.69
N SER A 65 0.44 7.79 -9.54
CA SER A 65 -0.41 7.47 -10.70
C SER A 65 -1.26 8.66 -11.15
N ALA A 66 -1.75 8.60 -12.39
CA ALA A 66 -2.71 9.57 -12.93
C ALA A 66 -4.01 9.68 -12.09
N ARG A 67 -4.34 8.63 -11.31
CA ARG A 67 -5.49 8.63 -10.39
C ARG A 67 -5.17 9.26 -9.03
N GLY A 68 -3.94 9.72 -8.82
CA GLY A 68 -3.47 10.26 -7.55
C GLY A 68 -3.22 9.20 -6.47
N ALA A 69 -3.10 7.92 -6.85
CA ALA A 69 -2.79 6.85 -5.89
C ALA A 69 -1.29 6.83 -5.58
N SER A 70 -0.98 6.58 -4.31
CA SER A 70 0.37 6.29 -3.82
C SER A 70 0.75 4.83 -4.09
N PHE A 71 2.04 4.49 -3.98
CA PHE A 71 2.48 3.09 -4.07
C PHE A 71 1.84 2.23 -2.98
N LEU A 72 1.63 2.75 -1.76
CA LEU A 72 0.95 1.99 -0.71
C LEU A 72 -0.48 1.60 -1.09
N GLU A 73 -1.23 2.53 -1.68
CA GLU A 73 -2.59 2.28 -2.14
C GLU A 73 -2.61 1.26 -3.28
N MET A 74 -1.69 1.36 -4.24
CA MET A 74 -1.57 0.40 -5.34
C MET A 74 -1.14 -0.99 -4.87
N ILE A 75 -0.24 -1.09 -3.90
CA ILE A 75 0.15 -2.38 -3.31
C ILE A 75 -1.05 -3.02 -2.60
N MET A 76 -1.88 -2.22 -1.93
CA MET A 76 -3.11 -2.72 -1.31
C MET A 76 -4.14 -3.19 -2.35
N GLU A 77 -4.28 -2.45 -3.46
CA GLU A 77 -5.12 -2.85 -4.60
C GLU A 77 -4.65 -4.16 -5.22
N VAL A 78 -3.33 -4.31 -5.46
CA VAL A 78 -2.72 -5.56 -5.92
C VAL A 78 -3.05 -6.70 -4.97
N LEU A 79 -2.86 -6.51 -3.65
CA LEU A 79 -3.22 -7.55 -2.67
C LEU A 79 -4.69 -7.94 -2.74
N ALA A 80 -5.60 -6.96 -2.77
CA ALA A 80 -7.03 -7.20 -2.83
C ALA A 80 -7.44 -7.95 -4.11
N SER A 81 -6.78 -7.65 -5.24
CA SER A 81 -6.99 -8.32 -6.52
C SER A 81 -6.49 -9.77 -6.50
N GLN A 82 -5.25 -10.01 -6.06
CA GLN A 82 -4.68 -11.36 -6.03
C GLN A 82 -5.44 -12.31 -5.08
N MET A 83 -6.07 -11.76 -4.04
CA MET A 83 -6.93 -12.50 -3.10
C MET A 83 -8.35 -12.81 -3.64
N GLN A 84 -8.76 -12.28 -4.79
CA GLN A 84 -10.05 -12.62 -5.41
C GLN A 84 -10.01 -13.90 -6.24
N TYR A 85 -8.82 -14.31 -6.69
CA TYR A 85 -8.71 -15.47 -7.55
C TYR A 85 -8.64 -16.76 -6.74
N GLU A 86 -9.74 -17.52 -6.74
CA GLU A 86 -9.83 -18.85 -6.14
C GLU A 86 -9.22 -19.95 -7.03
N THR A 87 -8.78 -19.61 -8.25
CA THR A 87 -8.26 -20.57 -9.21
C THR A 87 -6.85 -21.03 -8.84
N ARG A 88 -6.55 -22.31 -9.09
CA ARG A 88 -5.20 -22.87 -8.89
C ARG A 88 -4.17 -22.35 -9.89
N GLU A 89 -4.62 -21.71 -10.98
CA GLU A 89 -3.74 -21.10 -11.96
C GLU A 89 -2.91 -20.00 -11.32
N LEU A 90 -1.60 -20.03 -11.58
CA LEU A 90 -0.63 -19.05 -11.08
C LEU A 90 -0.60 -18.92 -9.55
N LEU A 91 -1.14 -19.90 -8.80
CA LEU A 91 -1.25 -19.84 -7.34
C LEU A 91 0.11 -19.56 -6.68
N LYS A 92 1.19 -20.13 -7.22
CA LYS A 92 2.55 -19.91 -6.72
C LYS A 92 2.96 -18.46 -6.87
N GLU A 93 2.84 -17.89 -8.07
CA GLU A 93 3.17 -16.50 -8.37
C GLU A 93 2.33 -15.54 -7.54
N ARG A 94 1.03 -15.83 -7.39
CA ARG A 94 0.12 -15.08 -6.51
C ARG A 94 0.55 -15.12 -5.05
N CYS A 95 0.90 -16.29 -4.53
CA CYS A 95 1.43 -16.42 -3.16
C CYS A 95 2.71 -15.61 -2.96
N LEU A 96 3.62 -15.60 -3.95
CA LEU A 96 4.87 -14.85 -3.87
C LEU A 96 4.64 -13.34 -3.86
N VAL A 97 3.79 -12.80 -4.74
CA VAL A 97 3.49 -11.36 -4.73
C VAL A 97 2.78 -10.94 -3.45
N MET A 98 1.83 -11.75 -2.95
CA MET A 98 1.15 -11.50 -1.68
C MET A 98 2.13 -11.50 -0.51
N ARG A 99 3.08 -12.44 -0.50
CA ARG A 99 4.11 -12.55 0.54
C ARG A 99 4.97 -11.29 0.59
N GLU A 100 5.51 -10.85 -0.53
CA GLU A 100 6.39 -9.67 -0.57
C GLU A 100 5.65 -8.39 -0.20
N ALA A 101 4.40 -8.24 -0.66
CA ALA A 101 3.56 -7.10 -0.28
C ALA A 101 3.28 -7.08 1.23
N LEU A 102 2.86 -8.22 1.82
CA LEU A 102 2.57 -8.30 3.25
C LEU A 102 3.82 -8.15 4.12
N ILE A 103 5.00 -8.59 3.66
CA ILE A 103 6.27 -8.32 4.35
C ILE A 103 6.53 -6.82 4.40
N LEU A 104 6.44 -6.13 3.27
CA LEU A 104 6.64 -4.68 3.20
C LEU A 104 5.65 -3.95 4.12
N LEU A 105 4.36 -4.25 4.00
CA LEU A 105 3.32 -3.60 4.79
C LEU A 105 3.50 -3.85 6.30
N ASN A 106 3.77 -5.08 6.72
CA ASN A 106 4.05 -5.37 8.13
C ASN A 106 5.27 -4.63 8.65
N ARG A 107 6.34 -4.56 7.84
CA ARG A 107 7.55 -3.84 8.23
C ARG A 107 7.25 -2.36 8.46
N LEU A 108 6.54 -1.71 7.54
CA LEU A 108 6.16 -0.31 7.66
C LEU A 108 5.20 -0.08 8.85
N ALA A 109 4.16 -0.91 8.97
CA ALA A 109 3.17 -0.85 10.05
C ALA A 109 3.75 -1.19 11.45
N SER A 110 4.93 -1.81 11.52
CA SER A 110 5.63 -2.10 12.78
C SER A 110 6.73 -1.09 13.13
N HIS A 111 7.09 -0.21 12.20
CA HIS A 111 8.20 0.70 12.38
C HIS A 111 7.78 1.90 13.25
N ALA A 112 8.58 2.24 14.27
CA ALA A 112 8.25 3.26 15.26
C ALA A 112 7.82 4.62 14.65
N ASN A 113 8.50 5.03 13.57
CA ASN A 113 8.24 6.33 12.93
C ASN A 113 7.28 6.25 11.73
N TYR A 114 7.05 5.07 11.16
CA TYR A 114 6.32 4.92 9.89
C TYR A 114 4.97 4.22 10.04
N SER A 115 4.75 3.54 11.17
CA SER A 115 3.53 2.78 11.45
C SER A 115 2.28 3.63 11.29
N LYS A 116 2.19 4.73 12.04
CA LYS A 116 1.02 5.61 12.02
C LYS A 116 0.77 6.24 10.64
N PRO A 117 1.75 6.91 9.99
CA PRO A 117 1.51 7.48 8.65
C PRO A 117 1.16 6.43 7.59
N THR A 118 1.75 5.22 7.65
CA THR A 118 1.40 4.11 6.76
C THR A 118 -0.06 3.69 6.95
N LEU A 119 -0.50 3.46 8.18
CA LEU A 119 -1.87 3.04 8.46
C LEU A 119 -2.88 4.16 8.17
N GLU A 120 -2.50 5.43 8.35
CA GLU A 120 -3.30 6.58 7.92
C GLU A 120 -3.52 6.58 6.41
N VAL A 121 -2.49 6.36 5.59
CA VAL A 121 -2.65 6.28 4.12
C VAL A 121 -3.55 5.11 3.73
N LEU A 122 -3.35 3.94 4.32
CA LEU A 122 -4.13 2.73 4.03
C LEU A 122 -5.61 2.85 4.46
N THR A 123 -5.92 3.76 5.38
CA THR A 123 -7.28 4.02 5.86
C THR A 123 -7.82 5.39 5.45
N ARG A 124 -7.11 6.10 4.57
CA ARG A 124 -7.42 7.50 4.18
C ARG A 124 -8.71 7.61 3.39
N SER A 125 -8.91 6.71 2.42
CA SER A 125 -10.09 6.68 1.58
C SER A 125 -10.97 5.49 1.93
N LYS A 126 -12.28 5.61 1.71
CA LYS A 126 -13.22 4.50 1.93
C LYS A 126 -12.80 3.25 1.14
N LEU A 127 -12.36 3.42 -0.11
CA LEU A 127 -11.93 2.33 -0.96
C LEU A 127 -10.68 1.62 -0.40
N CYS A 128 -9.65 2.38 -0.04
CA CYS A 128 -8.42 1.81 0.50
C CYS A 128 -8.64 1.18 1.88
N ALA A 129 -9.52 1.77 2.71
CA ALA A 129 -9.93 1.18 3.99
C ALA A 129 -10.66 -0.14 3.78
N THR A 130 -11.59 -0.23 2.81
CA THR A 130 -12.25 -1.49 2.45
C THR A 130 -11.23 -2.54 2.03
N TRP A 131 -10.32 -2.22 1.11
CA TRP A 131 -9.28 -3.17 0.69
C TRP A 131 -8.39 -3.59 1.86
N THR A 132 -8.00 -2.65 2.72
CA THR A 132 -7.17 -2.95 3.90
C THR A 132 -7.89 -3.90 4.86
N ILE A 133 -9.18 -3.69 5.11
CA ILE A 133 -10.01 -4.56 5.95
C ILE A 133 -10.21 -5.92 5.27
N ASP A 134 -10.50 -5.96 3.98
CA ASP A 134 -10.70 -7.19 3.22
C ASP A 134 -9.43 -8.05 3.23
N VAL A 135 -8.27 -7.44 2.94
CA VAL A 135 -6.95 -8.10 2.99
C VAL A 135 -6.61 -8.56 4.40
N ALA A 136 -6.90 -7.75 5.41
CA ALA A 136 -6.69 -8.13 6.82
C ALA A 136 -7.58 -9.31 7.25
N ASN A 137 -8.78 -9.43 6.69
CA ASN A 137 -9.73 -10.48 7.06
C ASN A 137 -9.58 -11.76 6.22
N ARG A 138 -9.05 -11.66 4.99
CA ARG A 138 -8.82 -12.80 4.10
C ARG A 138 -7.50 -13.48 4.45
N LEU A 139 -7.58 -14.59 5.17
CA LEU A 139 -6.44 -15.48 5.39
C LEU A 139 -6.35 -16.48 4.22
N PRO A 140 -5.18 -16.66 3.59
CA PRO A 140 -5.03 -17.67 2.55
C PRO A 140 -5.19 -19.07 3.17
N HIS A 141 -6.13 -19.86 2.64
CA HIS A 141 -6.46 -21.20 3.16
C HIS A 141 -5.57 -22.34 2.63
N THR A 142 -4.51 -22.04 1.89
CA THR A 142 -3.68 -23.05 1.21
C THR A 142 -2.45 -23.45 2.03
N TRP A 143 -1.93 -24.67 1.83
CA TRP A 143 -0.76 -25.24 2.51
C TRP A 143 0.58 -24.46 2.35
N MET A 144 0.70 -23.55 1.38
CA MET A 144 1.80 -22.56 1.31
C MET A 144 1.56 -21.33 2.19
N ALA A 145 0.48 -21.34 3.00
CA ALA A 145 -0.02 -20.20 3.73
C ALA A 145 0.33 -20.15 5.21
N ASN A 146 1.19 -21.01 5.78
CA ASN A 146 1.56 -20.78 7.19
C ASN A 146 2.28 -19.43 7.35
N ASP A 147 3.33 -19.19 6.55
CA ASP A 147 4.04 -17.91 6.56
C ASP A 147 3.12 -16.76 6.11
N LEU A 148 2.29 -17.00 5.09
CA LEU A 148 1.42 -15.97 4.52
C LEU A 148 0.25 -15.61 5.45
N ALA A 149 -0.35 -16.59 6.10
CA ALA A 149 -1.38 -16.41 7.11
C ALA A 149 -0.80 -15.76 8.36
N GLU A 150 0.43 -16.09 8.76
CA GLU A 150 1.11 -15.39 9.86
C GLU A 150 1.34 -13.91 9.50
N LEU A 151 1.82 -13.62 8.29
CA LEU A 151 1.98 -12.25 7.79
C LEU A 151 0.64 -11.50 7.73
N ALA A 152 -0.41 -12.14 7.21
CA ALA A 152 -1.74 -11.56 7.13
C ALA A 152 -2.32 -11.31 8.53
N GLN A 153 -2.18 -12.25 9.46
CA GLN A 153 -2.64 -12.13 10.84
C GLN A 153 -1.90 -11.01 11.60
N LYS A 154 -0.58 -10.91 11.40
CA LYS A 154 0.26 -9.82 11.91
C LYS A 154 -0.19 -8.48 11.36
N PHE A 155 -0.51 -8.41 10.07
CA PHE A 155 -0.99 -7.18 9.45
C PHE A 155 -2.36 -6.78 10.00
N ARG A 156 -3.29 -7.75 10.03
CA ARG A 156 -4.62 -7.63 10.63
C ARG A 156 -4.57 -7.04 12.03
N SER A 157 -3.78 -7.64 12.91
CA SER A 157 -3.68 -7.22 14.31
C SER A 157 -3.29 -5.74 14.44
N ARG A 158 -2.40 -5.25 13.56
CA ARG A 158 -1.97 -3.85 13.54
C ARG A 158 -3.03 -2.91 12.99
N VAL A 159 -3.73 -3.31 11.92
CA VAL A 159 -4.83 -2.54 11.34
C VAL A 159 -5.94 -2.35 12.37
N TYR A 160 -6.37 -3.43 13.04
CA TYR A 160 -7.42 -3.33 14.05
C TYR A 160 -6.98 -2.52 15.27
N ALA A 161 -5.76 -2.71 15.77
CA ALA A 161 -5.23 -1.87 16.86
C ALA A 161 -5.28 -0.38 16.50
N PHE A 162 -4.87 0.00 15.28
CA PHE A 162 -4.92 1.38 14.82
C PHE A 162 -6.35 1.92 14.66
N ILE A 163 -7.29 1.11 14.18
CA ILE A 163 -8.70 1.51 14.03
C ILE A 163 -9.36 1.69 15.41
N GLU A 164 -9.08 0.80 16.36
CA GLU A 164 -9.59 0.86 17.74
C GLU A 164 -8.98 2.03 18.54
N GLU A 165 -7.72 2.34 18.31
CA GLU A 165 -7.03 3.49 18.92
C GLU A 165 -7.52 4.85 18.42
N LYS A 166 -8.19 4.90 17.26
CA LYS A 166 -8.75 6.13 16.70
C LYS A 166 -10.05 6.43 17.44
N PRO A 167 -10.09 7.37 18.42
CA PRO A 167 -11.36 7.73 19.02
C PRO A 167 -12.21 8.33 17.90
N LEU A 168 -13.50 8.00 17.90
CA LEU A 168 -14.48 8.75 17.12
C LEU A 168 -14.32 10.23 17.50
N THR A 169 -13.58 11.00 16.70
CA THR A 169 -13.84 12.43 16.58
C THR A 169 -15.19 12.52 15.89
N SER A 170 -16.23 12.30 16.69
CA SER A 170 -17.58 12.76 16.47
C SER A 170 -17.44 14.22 16.07
N ASP A 171 -17.65 14.49 14.78
CA ASP A 171 -17.91 15.83 14.29
C ASP A 171 -19.30 16.23 14.80
N GLY A 172 -19.33 16.51 16.10
CA GLY A 172 -20.49 16.96 16.83
C GLY A 172 -20.49 18.47 16.81
N THR A 173 -20.97 19.06 15.71
CA THR A 173 -21.45 20.44 15.76
C THR A 173 -22.97 20.43 15.65
N ASN A 174 -23.60 20.16 16.80
CA ASN A 174 -24.93 20.66 17.09
C ASN A 174 -24.87 22.20 17.11
N LEU A 175 -25.45 22.85 16.10
CA LEU A 175 -26.08 24.15 16.22
C LEU A 175 -27.57 23.86 15.94
N GLY A 176 -28.40 23.61 16.95
CA GLY A 176 -28.68 24.57 18.01
C GLY A 176 -29.68 25.58 17.45
N ALA A 177 -30.95 25.21 17.54
CA ALA A 177 -32.08 26.05 17.15
C ALA A 177 -32.04 27.45 17.78
N SER A 178 -32.36 28.47 16.98
CA SER A 178 -33.00 29.72 17.44
C SER A 178 -33.75 30.34 16.26
N ASN A 179 -35.06 30.10 16.14
CA ASN A 179 -36.19 30.88 16.67
C ASN A 179 -36.54 32.13 15.84
N LYS A 180 -37.73 32.04 15.20
CA LYS A 180 -38.72 33.10 14.86
C LYS A 180 -38.22 34.54 14.62
N ARG A 181 -38.44 35.03 13.39
CA ARG A 181 -39.54 35.96 13.07
C ARG A 181 -39.75 36.03 11.56
#